data_AF-A0A5S4HJZ0-F1
#
_entry.id   AF-A0A5S4HJZ0-F1
#
_cell.length_a   1.000
_cell.length_b   1.000
_cell.length_c   1.000
_cell.angle_alpha   90.00
_cell.angle_beta   90.00
_cell.angle_gamma   90.00
#
_symmetry.space_group_name_H-M   'P 1'
#
loop_
_entity.id
_entity.type
_entity.pdbx_description
1 polymer ?
#
loop_
_entity_poly.entity_id
_entity_poly.type
_entity_poly.pdbx_seq_one_letter_code
_entity_poly.pdbx_strand_id
1 'polypeptide(L)'
;MSSAHGDTLAVILSPAQANTISLALDSGSTTEPQWGDPRGIAEDCLAIKSVLGWHDAADQEVQVELTTRQWDVVVAELDKDALTRLQTQEVDEATERMQARDTVLTQVGHDLPAYSGQQPPTV
;
A
#
# COMPACT_ATOMS: atom_id res chain seq x y z
N MET A 1 -17.70 -23.72 -11.64
CA MET A 1 -16.24 -23.63 -11.50
C MET A 1 -15.95 -22.22 -11.01
N SER A 2 -15.87 -22.03 -9.68
CA SER A 2 -15.62 -20.71 -9.10
C SER A 2 -14.13 -20.43 -9.19
N SER A 3 -13.77 -19.54 -10.11
CA SER A 3 -12.42 -19.03 -10.26
C SER A 3 -12.07 -18.25 -9.00
N ALA A 4 -11.10 -18.71 -8.21
CA ALA A 4 -10.55 -18.00 -7.07
C ALA A 4 -9.71 -16.79 -7.53
N HIS A 5 -10.34 -15.82 -8.18
CA HIS A 5 -9.77 -14.49 -8.32
C HIS A 5 -10.19 -13.79 -7.03
N GLY A 6 -9.26 -13.55 -6.11
CA GLY A 6 -9.53 -12.69 -4.97
C GLY A 6 -10.04 -11.36 -5.50
N ASP A 7 -11.14 -10.87 -4.95
CA ASP A 7 -11.78 -9.65 -5.43
C ASP A 7 -10.73 -8.52 -5.50
N THR A 8 -10.52 -8.01 -6.71
CA THR A 8 -9.60 -6.89 -6.95
C THR A 8 -10.32 -5.59 -6.69
N LEU A 9 -9.66 -4.67 -6.01
CA LEU A 9 -10.19 -3.35 -5.68
C LEU A 9 -9.35 -2.30 -6.40
N ALA A 10 -10.03 -1.34 -7.02
CA ALA A 10 -9.41 -0.23 -7.70
C ALA A 10 -9.23 0.95 -6.73
N VAL A 11 -8.05 1.57 -6.76
CA VAL A 11 -7.76 2.82 -6.05
C VAL A 11 -7.22 3.82 -7.07
N ILE A 12 -7.77 5.04 -7.04
CA ILE A 12 -7.26 6.17 -7.82
C ILE A 12 -6.20 6.87 -6.98
N LEU A 13 -5.01 7.02 -7.55
CA LEU A 13 -3.85 7.65 -6.91
C LEU A 13 -3.34 8.79 -7.78
N SER A 14 -2.87 9.86 -7.14
CA SER A 14 -1.97 10.79 -7.83
C SER A 14 -0.63 10.11 -8.16
N PRO A 15 0.10 10.58 -9.19
CA PRO A 15 1.44 10.08 -9.50
C PRO A 15 2.40 10.08 -8.29
N ALA A 16 2.33 11.14 -7.47
CA ALA A 16 3.13 11.24 -6.26
C ALA A 16 2.79 10.12 -5.26
N GLN A 17 1.51 9.85 -5.01
CA GLN A 17 1.09 8.78 -4.12
C GLN A 17 1.51 7.39 -4.64
N ALA A 18 1.37 7.14 -5.94
CA ALA A 18 1.82 5.89 -6.56
C ALA A 18 3.34 5.68 -6.37
N ASN A 19 4.14 6.74 -6.56
CA ASN A 19 5.58 6.70 -6.33
C ASN A 19 5.91 6.51 -4.83
N THR A 20 5.22 7.21 -3.92
CA THR A 20 5.39 7.05 -2.46
C THR A 20 5.13 5.61 -2.03
N ILE A 21 4.08 4.97 -2.57
CA ILE A 21 3.80 3.55 -2.30
C ILE A 21 4.93 2.67 -2.87
N SER A 22 5.35 2.91 -4.11
CA SER A 22 6.44 2.16 -4.76
C SER A 22 7.75 2.20 -3.95
N LEU A 23 8.07 3.36 -3.37
CA LEU A 23 9.22 3.56 -2.48
C LEU A 23 9.05 2.85 -1.13
N ALA A 24 7.88 2.92 -0.50
CA ALA A 24 7.65 2.26 0.80
C ALA A 24 7.82 0.73 0.70
N LEU A 25 7.43 0.15 -0.44
CA LEU A 25 7.55 -1.28 -0.73
C LEU A 25 9.01 -1.76 -0.89
N ASP A 26 9.99 -0.86 -1.08
CA ASP A 26 11.41 -1.24 -1.12
C ASP A 26 11.84 -1.91 0.20
N SER A 27 11.33 -1.43 1.32
CA SER A 27 11.62 -2.00 2.64
C SER A 27 11.03 -3.41 2.80
N GLY A 28 9.85 -3.69 2.24
CA GLY A 28 9.22 -5.01 2.24
C GLY A 28 9.91 -6.02 1.32
N SER A 29 10.47 -5.55 0.20
CA SER A 29 11.18 -6.39 -0.78
C SER A 29 12.59 -6.81 -0.37
N THR A 30 13.22 -6.08 0.57
CA THR A 30 14.62 -6.30 0.97
C THR A 30 14.77 -6.98 2.34
N THR A 31 13.68 -7.07 3.11
CA THR A 31 13.71 -7.71 4.43
C THR A 31 13.45 -9.22 4.29
N GLU A 32 14.46 -9.98 3.86
CA GLU A 32 14.38 -11.44 3.84
C GLU A 32 14.51 -11.98 5.27
N PRO A 33 13.50 -12.65 5.85
CA PRO A 33 13.63 -13.24 7.18
C PRO A 33 14.63 -14.39 7.13
N GLN A 34 15.34 -14.65 8.22
CA GLN A 34 16.36 -15.71 8.33
C GLN A 34 15.80 -17.13 8.06
N TRP A 35 14.47 -17.26 7.96
CA TRP A 35 13.71 -18.50 7.74
C TRP A 35 12.87 -18.45 6.44
N GLY A 36 13.11 -17.46 5.56
CA GLY A 36 12.27 -17.14 4.42
C GLY A 36 11.05 -16.30 4.79
N ASP A 37 10.30 -15.83 3.80
CA ASP A 37 9.04 -15.10 3.98
C ASP A 37 7.84 -16.04 3.85
N PRO A 38 7.36 -16.64 4.96
CA PRO A 38 6.30 -17.65 4.92
C PRO A 38 4.94 -17.06 4.48
N ARG A 39 4.81 -15.73 4.44
CA ARG A 39 3.59 -15.05 4.02
C ARG A 39 3.66 -14.59 2.58
N GLY A 40 4.83 -14.53 1.94
CA GLY A 40 4.99 -14.04 0.57
C GLY A 40 4.79 -12.53 0.42
N ILE A 41 5.06 -11.76 1.47
CA ILE A 41 5.05 -10.29 1.46
C ILE A 41 6.05 -9.73 0.45
N ALA A 42 7.26 -10.29 0.34
CA ALA A 42 8.26 -9.86 -0.62
C ALA A 42 7.78 -10.07 -2.07
N GLU A 43 7.13 -11.19 -2.36
CA GLU A 43 6.52 -11.46 -3.66
C GLU A 43 5.36 -10.48 -3.94
N ASP A 44 4.50 -10.23 -2.95
CA ASP A 44 3.44 -9.24 -3.06
C ASP A 44 4.02 -7.83 -3.33
N CYS A 45 5.05 -7.41 -2.59
CA CYS A 45 5.71 -6.11 -2.80
C CYS A 45 6.26 -5.99 -4.23
N LEU A 46 6.93 -7.03 -4.74
CA LEU A 46 7.45 -7.04 -6.11
C LEU A 46 6.32 -6.98 -7.15
N ALA A 47 5.25 -7.76 -6.95
CA ALA A 47 4.09 -7.76 -7.84
C ALA A 47 3.40 -6.39 -7.87
N ILE A 48 3.18 -5.78 -6.70
CA ILE A 48 2.56 -4.45 -6.58
C ILE A 48 3.42 -3.39 -7.26
N LYS A 49 4.74 -3.40 -7.03
CA LYS A 49 5.66 -2.47 -7.69
C LYS A 49 5.64 -2.60 -9.22
N SER A 50 5.48 -3.81 -9.74
CA SER A 50 5.33 -4.02 -11.19
C SER A 50 4.04 -3.44 -11.74
N VAL A 51 2.97 -3.36 -10.94
CA VAL A 51 1.69 -2.75 -11.33
C VAL A 51 1.77 -1.22 -11.24
N LEU A 52 2.35 -0.69 -10.16
CA LEU A 52 2.53 0.74 -9.97
C LEU A 52 3.51 1.33 -10.99
N GLY A 53 4.69 0.76 -11.15
CA GLY A 53 5.75 1.40 -11.93
C GLY A 53 6.25 2.70 -11.29
N TRP A 54 6.72 3.62 -12.13
CA TRP A 54 7.15 4.96 -11.74
C TRP A 54 6.45 5.98 -12.63
N HIS A 55 5.96 7.05 -12.02
CA HIS A 55 5.17 8.08 -12.70
C HIS A 55 5.83 9.45 -12.63
N ASP A 56 5.64 10.26 -13.66
CA ASP A 56 6.05 11.66 -13.64
C ASP A 56 4.98 12.50 -12.93
N ALA A 57 5.40 13.55 -12.22
CA ALA A 57 4.47 14.42 -11.47
C ALA A 57 3.46 15.17 -12.37
N ALA A 58 3.71 15.22 -13.68
CA ALA A 58 2.82 15.81 -14.68
C ALA A 58 1.77 14.83 -15.24
N ASP A 59 1.83 13.56 -14.85
CA ASP A 59 0.90 12.54 -15.32
C ASP A 59 -0.50 12.74 -14.74
N GLN A 60 -1.49 12.14 -15.41
CA GLN A 60 -2.84 12.06 -14.87
C GLN A 60 -2.90 11.11 -13.67
N GLU A 61 -4.00 11.18 -12.92
CA GLU A 61 -4.29 10.20 -11.87
C GLU A 61 -4.26 8.77 -12.44
N VAL A 62 -3.76 7.85 -11.64
CA VAL A 62 -3.50 6.46 -12.01
C VAL A 62 -4.51 5.59 -11.26
N GLN A 63 -5.26 4.77 -12.00
CA GLN A 63 -6.10 3.73 -11.41
C GLN A 63 -5.27 2.46 -11.23
N VAL A 64 -5.15 2.02 -9.99
CA VAL A 64 -4.37 0.85 -9.60
C VAL A 64 -5.32 -0.23 -9.10
N GLU A 65 -5.28 -1.40 -9.71
CA GLU A 65 -6.11 -2.55 -9.33
C GLU A 65 -5.25 -3.63 -8.70
N LEU A 66 -5.53 -3.93 -7.43
CA LEU A 66 -4.83 -4.95 -6.66
C LEU A 66 -5.85 -5.83 -5.93
N THR A 67 -5.42 -7.03 -5.55
CA THR A 67 -6.24 -7.88 -4.66
C THR A 67 -6.36 -7.24 -3.28
N THR A 68 -7.41 -7.56 -2.53
CA THR A 68 -7.60 -7.11 -1.14
C THR A 68 -6.35 -7.35 -0.27
N ARG A 69 -5.72 -8.53 -0.41
CA ARG A 69 -4.49 -8.89 0.29
C ARG A 69 -3.32 -7.96 -0.07
N GLN A 70 -3.17 -7.61 -1.34
CA GLN A 70 -2.10 -6.72 -1.77
C GLN A 70 -2.32 -5.30 -1.25
N TRP A 71 -3.57 -4.84 -1.15
CA TRP A 71 -3.87 -3.57 -0.47
C TRP A 71 -3.55 -3.61 1.03
N ASP A 72 -3.81 -4.73 1.73
CA ASP A 72 -3.35 -4.90 3.11
C ASP A 72 -1.82 -4.79 3.23
N VAL A 73 -1.07 -5.39 2.29
CA VAL A 73 0.39 -5.29 2.25
C VAL A 73 0.85 -3.84 2.02
N VAL A 74 0.21 -3.11 1.09
CA VAL A 74 0.49 -1.68 0.85
C VAL A 74 0.33 -0.88 2.13
N VAL A 75 -0.80 -1.04 2.82
CA VAL A 75 -1.08 -0.29 4.06
C VAL A 75 -0.04 -0.62 5.15
N ALA A 76 0.28 -1.90 5.32
CA ALA A 76 1.26 -2.34 6.32
C ALA A 76 2.68 -1.80 6.04
N GLU A 77 3.13 -1.81 4.79
CA GLU A 77 4.46 -1.28 4.44
C GLU A 77 4.50 0.27 4.51
N LEU A 78 3.40 0.96 4.20
CA LEU A 78 3.29 2.41 4.42
C LEU A 78 3.38 2.76 5.91
N ASP A 79 2.68 2.04 6.78
CA ASP A 79 2.73 2.23 8.23
C ASP A 79 4.14 1.98 8.80
N LYS A 80 4.79 0.91 8.33
CA LYS A 80 6.16 0.55 8.71
C LYS A 80 7.19 1.59 8.25
N ASP A 81 7.11 2.06 7.00
CA ASP A 81 8.03 3.08 6.50
C ASP A 81 7.77 4.43 7.19
N ALA A 82 6.50 4.83 7.38
CA ALA A 82 6.17 6.03 8.15
C ALA A 82 6.77 6.02 9.55
N LEU A 83 6.66 4.90 10.28
CA LEU A 83 7.27 4.74 11.60
C LEU A 83 8.80 4.85 11.54
N THR A 84 9.43 4.26 10.52
CA THR A 84 10.88 4.34 10.32
C THR A 84 11.33 5.78 10.08
N ARG A 85 10.61 6.52 9.23
CA ARG A 85 10.87 7.95 8.94
C ARG A 85 10.68 8.85 10.15
N LEU A 86 9.67 8.57 10.98
CA LEU A 86 9.50 9.29 12.26
C LEU A 86 10.68 9.05 13.22
N GLN A 87 11.23 7.84 13.26
CA GLN A 87 12.39 7.51 14.09
C GLN A 87 13.67 8.21 13.61
N THR A 88 13.79 8.48 12.31
CA THR A 88 14.90 9.22 11.70
C THR A 88 14.67 10.74 11.63
N GLN A 89 13.58 11.24 12.21
CA GLN A 89 13.17 12.66 12.18
C GLN A 89 12.81 13.21 10.79
N GLU A 90 12.50 12.32 9.83
CA GLU A 90 12.05 12.64 8.48
C GLU A 90 10.52 12.82 8.46
N VAL A 91 10.03 13.87 9.16
CA VAL A 91 8.60 14.08 9.43
C VAL A 91 7.76 14.31 8.16
N ASP A 92 8.30 15.05 7.19
CA ASP A 92 7.60 15.32 5.93
C ASP A 92 7.41 14.02 5.14
N GLU A 93 8.46 13.20 5.03
CA GLU A 93 8.40 11.89 4.38
C GLU A 93 7.40 10.96 5.08
N ALA A 94 7.40 10.91 6.42
CA ALA A 94 6.42 10.15 7.18
C ALA A 94 4.98 10.60 6.89
N THR A 95 4.77 11.91 6.76
CA THR A 95 3.46 12.50 6.45
C THR A 95 2.97 12.07 5.08
N GLU A 96 3.84 12.03 4.08
CA GLU A 96 3.49 11.55 2.73
C GLU A 96 3.02 10.09 2.75
N ARG A 97 3.65 9.21 3.54
CA ARG A 97 3.21 7.80 3.67
C ARG A 97 1.83 7.71 4.32
N MET A 98 1.61 8.48 5.39
CA MET A 98 0.32 8.51 6.08
C MET A 98 -0.80 9.03 5.15
N GLN A 99 -0.51 10.06 4.34
CA GLN A 99 -1.47 10.58 3.36
C GLN A 99 -1.78 9.58 2.24
N ALA A 100 -0.77 8.87 1.73
CA ALA A 100 -0.98 7.80 0.75
C ALA A 100 -1.82 6.66 1.36
N ARG A 101 -1.53 6.26 2.60
CA ARG A 101 -2.30 5.26 3.34
C ARG A 101 -3.76 5.68 3.53
N ASP A 102 -4.00 6.90 3.99
CA ASP A 102 -5.36 7.40 4.23
C ASP A 102 -6.16 7.48 2.92
N THR A 103 -5.49 7.79 1.80
CA THR A 103 -6.11 7.78 0.46
C THR A 103 -6.55 6.37 0.06
N VAL A 104 -5.72 5.36 0.28
CA VAL A 104 -6.08 3.94 0.06
C VAL A 104 -7.24 3.54 0.97
N LEU A 105 -7.12 3.78 2.28
CA LEU A 105 -8.14 3.38 3.25
C LEU A 105 -9.49 4.07 3.03
N THR A 106 -9.50 5.31 2.56
CA THR A 106 -10.74 6.02 2.21
C THR A 106 -11.50 5.33 1.07
N GLN A 107 -10.77 4.75 0.11
CA GLN A 107 -11.36 4.13 -1.08
C GLN A 107 -11.73 2.67 -0.84
N VAL A 108 -10.85 1.89 -0.22
CA VAL A 108 -10.99 0.44 -0.11
C VAL A 108 -11.00 -0.10 1.32
N GLY A 109 -10.80 0.75 2.33
CA GLY A 109 -10.59 0.32 3.72
C GLY A 109 -11.75 -0.49 4.31
N HIS A 110 -12.99 -0.28 3.87
CA HIS A 110 -14.13 -1.07 4.35
C HIS A 110 -14.09 -2.54 3.88
N ASP A 111 -13.46 -2.80 2.74
CA ASP A 111 -13.31 -4.12 2.12
C ASP A 111 -12.04 -4.84 2.57
N LEU A 112 -11.12 -4.13 3.24
CA LEU A 112 -9.87 -4.71 3.74
C LEU A 112 -10.10 -5.49 5.05
N PRO A 113 -9.70 -6.78 5.14
CA PRO A 113 -9.91 -7.64 6.31
C PRO A 113 -9.44 -7.04 7.65
N ALA A 114 -8.36 -6.26 7.62
CA ALA A 114 -7.83 -5.62 8.82
C ALA A 114 -8.65 -4.40 9.30
N TYR A 115 -9.54 -3.87 8.45
CA TYR A 115 -10.27 -2.62 8.65
C TYR A 115 -11.80 -2.76 8.49
N SER A 116 -12.27 -3.94 8.06
CA SER A 116 -13.69 -4.32 8.05
C SER A 116 -14.28 -4.24 9.47
N GLY A 117 -14.92 -3.11 9.79
CA GLY A 117 -15.54 -2.87 11.10
C GLY A 117 -15.24 -1.51 11.73
N GLN A 118 -14.34 -0.71 11.16
CA GLN A 118 -14.20 0.70 11.57
C GLN A 118 -15.31 1.54 10.94
N GLN A 119 -16.51 1.45 11.52
CA GLN A 119 -17.59 2.39 11.24
C GLN A 119 -17.10 3.81 11.58
N PRO A 120 -17.20 4.81 10.68
CA PRO A 120 -16.92 6.18 11.04
C PRO A 120 -17.81 6.56 12.23
N PRO A 121 -17.31 7.28 13.25
CA PRO A 121 -18.21 7.82 14.26
C PRO A 121 -19.20 8.74 13.54
N THR A 122 -20.46 8.35 13.51
CA THR A 122 -21.58 9.24 13.16
C THR A 122 -21.51 10.43 14.12
N VAL A 123 -21.22 11.60 13.57
CA VAL A 123 -21.37 12.89 14.24
C VAL A 123 -22.82 13.34 14.11
#